data_AF-A0A914ZDQ3-F1
#
_entry.id   AF-A0A914ZDQ3-F1
#
_cell.length_a   1.000
_cell.length_b   1.000
_cell.length_c   1.000
_cell.angle_alpha   90.00
_cell.angle_beta   90.00
_cell.angle_gamma   90.00
#
_symmetry.space_group_name_H-M   'P 1'
#
loop_
_entity.id
_entity.type
_entity.pdbx_description
1 polymer ?
#
loop_
_entity_poly.entity_id
_entity_poly.type
_entity_poly.pdbx_seq_one_letter_code
_entity_poly.pdbx_strand_id
1 'polypeptide(L)'
;MQFSVIKAIPVIKCDAMTFDPMTDILKAGGNAVDSAIATLIGIGVVNPQSSGIGGSCLMTIYDASLKKAFSIDARGTAPSASNSTMFIGKSEDAVLGWKASILPGEIHGFWTAFKQFGSGRISWKDIFEPSIKLARRGFPVSKSLALVLKQKEKDIFGDEHMRNHFVNPKTKNLFEEGEIIKRETLANTLELIGNAEDPVKLFYQDGIIAKTIAKEFKENGGIITAEDLANFKAIVDENPLQSSLALNESDLIMCGPPPPSSFGITSAIVGIMAEFYNGKQDDDGTLNDTKVYHRLIEAQKFAYSYRTKFADPDFSKEALEVSQKMMKS
;
A
#
# COMPACT_ATOMS: atom_id res chain seq x y z
N MET A 1 41.78 12.34 -8.42
CA MET A 1 40.53 11.61 -8.77
C MET A 1 39.83 11.26 -7.47
N GLN A 2 38.83 12.05 -7.09
CA GLN A 2 38.05 11.83 -5.88
C GLN A 2 36.91 10.89 -6.27
N PHE A 3 37.05 9.60 -5.96
CA PHE A 3 35.97 8.64 -6.13
C PHE A 3 34.86 9.01 -5.14
N SER A 4 33.78 9.60 -5.64
CA SER A 4 32.54 9.73 -4.90
C SER A 4 31.96 8.33 -4.71
N VAL A 5 32.13 7.77 -3.52
CA VAL A 5 31.38 6.60 -3.09
C VAL A 5 29.92 7.03 -2.98
N ILE A 6 29.11 6.70 -3.98
CA ILE A 6 27.66 6.74 -3.84
C ILE A 6 27.35 5.73 -2.73
N LYS A 7 27.01 6.22 -1.52
CA LYS A 7 26.44 5.39 -0.47
C LYS A 7 25.25 4.67 -1.08
N ALA A 8 25.35 3.35 -1.25
CA ALA A 8 24.23 2.55 -1.70
C ALA A 8 23.09 2.72 -0.70
N ILE A 9 21.97 3.30 -1.14
CA ILE A 9 20.73 3.31 -0.39
C ILE A 9 20.07 1.96 -0.70
N PRO A 10 20.03 0.99 0.22
CA PRO A 10 19.40 -0.29 -0.03
C PRO A 10 17.89 -0.09 -0.20
N VAL A 11 17.34 -0.81 -1.17
CA VAL A 11 15.95 -0.70 -1.60
C VAL A 11 15.39 -2.09 -1.84
N ILE A 12 14.18 -2.38 -1.33
CA ILE A 12 13.55 -3.70 -1.40
C ILE A 12 12.10 -3.56 -1.83
N LYS A 13 11.68 -4.37 -2.81
CA LYS A 13 10.29 -4.44 -3.32
C LYS A 13 9.93 -5.88 -3.68
N CYS A 14 8.63 -6.19 -3.70
CA CYS A 14 8.13 -7.56 -3.90
C CYS A 14 8.31 -8.12 -5.32
N ASP A 15 8.68 -7.31 -6.31
CA ASP A 15 8.83 -7.78 -7.69
C ASP A 15 10.11 -7.23 -8.35
N ALA A 16 10.83 -8.12 -9.05
CA ALA A 16 12.01 -7.79 -9.81
C ALA A 16 11.59 -7.16 -11.14
N MET A 17 11.28 -5.88 -11.10
CA MET A 17 11.03 -5.13 -12.33
C MET A 17 12.33 -5.04 -13.14
N THR A 18 12.25 -5.32 -14.44
CA THR A 18 13.35 -5.09 -15.40
C THR A 18 13.73 -3.61 -15.54
N PHE A 19 12.88 -2.73 -15.01
CA PHE A 19 13.06 -1.29 -14.90
C PHE A 19 12.88 -0.89 -13.42
N ASP A 20 13.84 -0.17 -12.83
CA ASP A 20 13.77 0.19 -11.41
C ASP A 20 13.50 1.70 -11.21
N PRO A 21 12.22 2.14 -11.21
CA PRO A 21 11.89 3.54 -10.97
C PRO A 21 12.46 4.05 -9.65
N MET A 22 12.60 3.15 -8.67
CA MET A 22 13.09 3.49 -7.34
C MET A 22 14.53 4.02 -7.39
N THR A 23 15.42 3.24 -8.00
CA THR A 23 16.84 3.59 -8.14
C THR A 23 17.01 4.81 -9.06
N ASP A 24 16.22 4.93 -10.13
CA ASP A 24 16.35 6.03 -11.08
C ASP A 24 15.94 7.38 -10.43
N ILE A 25 14.88 7.40 -9.63
CA ILE A 25 14.45 8.61 -8.91
C ILE A 25 15.49 9.03 -7.86
N LEU A 26 16.07 8.09 -7.11
CA LEU A 26 17.15 8.40 -6.15
C LEU A 26 18.40 8.93 -6.87
N LYS A 27 18.79 8.33 -8.00
CA LYS A 27 19.91 8.81 -8.83
C LYS A 27 19.66 10.20 -9.42
N ALA A 28 18.42 10.52 -9.74
CA ALA A 28 18.00 11.85 -10.19
C ALA A 28 17.98 12.90 -9.05
N GLY A 29 18.30 12.51 -7.82
CA GLY A 29 18.39 13.40 -6.67
C GLY A 29 17.10 13.47 -5.83
N GLY A 30 16.13 12.60 -6.09
CA GLY A 30 14.97 12.40 -5.23
C GLY A 30 15.32 11.80 -3.88
N ASN A 31 14.36 11.82 -2.95
CA ASN A 31 14.52 11.20 -1.64
C ASN A 31 13.73 9.88 -1.54
N ALA A 32 13.71 9.28 -0.34
CA ALA A 32 13.01 8.03 -0.09
C ALA A 32 11.50 8.11 -0.40
N VAL A 33 10.86 9.26 -0.19
CA VAL A 33 9.42 9.44 -0.45
C VAL A 33 9.13 9.52 -1.95
N ASP A 34 9.86 10.34 -2.71
CA ASP A 34 9.70 10.42 -4.17
C ASP A 34 9.89 9.04 -4.81
N SER A 35 10.93 8.33 -4.36
CA SER A 35 11.33 7.01 -4.83
C SER A 35 10.29 5.93 -4.47
N ALA A 36 9.75 5.96 -3.26
CA ALA A 36 8.70 5.04 -2.82
C ALA A 36 7.41 5.24 -3.64
N ILE A 37 6.98 6.49 -3.87
CA ILE A 37 5.78 6.78 -4.66
C ILE A 37 5.94 6.25 -6.09
N ALA A 38 7.06 6.56 -6.76
CA ALA A 38 7.33 6.09 -8.12
C ALA A 38 7.31 4.55 -8.21
N THR A 39 7.82 3.90 -7.17
CA THR A 39 7.84 2.42 -7.06
C THR A 39 6.47 1.84 -6.87
N LEU A 40 5.66 2.40 -5.97
CA LEU A 40 4.29 1.93 -5.72
C LEU A 40 3.43 2.06 -6.97
N ILE A 41 3.54 3.16 -7.72
CA ILE A 41 2.86 3.32 -9.02
C ILE A 41 3.34 2.24 -10.00
N GLY A 42 4.66 1.98 -10.06
CA GLY A 42 5.22 0.93 -10.90
C GLY A 42 4.72 -0.46 -10.53
N ILE A 43 4.62 -0.77 -9.22
CA ILE A 43 4.06 -2.04 -8.72
C ILE A 43 2.60 -2.14 -9.15
N GLY A 44 1.83 -1.05 -9.03
CA GLY A 44 0.45 -0.99 -9.49
C GLY A 44 0.29 -1.24 -10.99
N VAL A 45 1.32 -0.99 -11.81
CA VAL A 45 1.35 -1.34 -13.24
C VAL A 45 1.61 -2.83 -13.46
N VAL A 46 2.64 -3.40 -12.84
CA VAL A 46 3.12 -4.76 -13.14
C VAL A 46 2.47 -5.87 -12.30
N ASN A 47 1.94 -5.52 -11.13
CA ASN A 47 1.35 -6.42 -10.15
C ASN A 47 -0.07 -5.95 -9.76
N PRO A 48 -1.00 -5.86 -10.74
CA PRO A 48 -2.34 -5.29 -10.54
C PRO A 48 -3.22 -6.07 -9.56
N GLN A 49 -2.90 -7.34 -9.28
CA GLN A 49 -3.61 -8.15 -8.31
C GLN A 49 -3.32 -7.77 -6.85
N SER A 50 -2.29 -6.95 -6.61
CA SER A 50 -1.82 -6.61 -5.26
C SER A 50 -1.89 -5.12 -4.94
N SER A 51 -1.71 -4.23 -5.92
CA SER A 51 -1.65 -2.77 -5.71
C SER A 51 -2.12 -2.02 -6.95
N GLY A 52 -2.51 -0.76 -6.77
CA GLY A 52 -2.83 0.16 -7.84
C GLY A 52 -3.62 1.36 -7.35
N ILE A 53 -3.72 2.40 -8.17
CA ILE A 53 -4.33 3.69 -7.82
C ILE A 53 -5.82 3.65 -7.40
N GLY A 54 -6.50 2.52 -7.60
CA GLY A 54 -7.84 2.26 -7.06
C GLY A 54 -7.84 1.70 -5.63
N GLY A 55 -6.67 1.51 -5.03
CA GLY A 55 -6.45 0.97 -3.71
C GLY A 55 -6.22 2.05 -2.65
N SER A 56 -5.43 1.71 -1.64
CA SER A 56 -5.19 2.54 -0.47
C SER A 56 -3.85 2.19 0.16
N CYS A 57 -3.26 3.10 0.93
CA CYS A 57 -1.94 2.88 1.52
C CYS A 57 -1.83 3.42 2.95
N LEU A 58 -0.95 2.82 3.73
CA LEU A 58 -0.43 3.36 4.98
C LEU A 58 1.05 3.61 4.79
N MET A 59 1.55 4.75 5.25
CA MET A 59 2.97 5.08 5.20
C MET A 59 3.52 5.35 6.59
N THR A 60 4.75 4.93 6.84
CA THR A 60 5.56 5.39 7.97
C THR A 60 6.80 6.05 7.40
N ILE A 61 6.99 7.32 7.74
CA ILE A 61 8.05 8.16 7.18
C ILE A 61 8.92 8.61 8.34
N TYR A 62 10.23 8.37 8.24
CA TYR A 62 11.19 8.92 9.18
C TYR A 62 11.94 10.08 8.52
N ASP A 63 11.76 11.27 9.05
CA ASP A 63 12.52 12.45 8.63
C ASP A 63 13.81 12.52 9.44
N ALA A 64 14.94 12.27 8.78
CA ALA A 64 16.25 12.29 9.41
C ALA A 64 16.72 13.69 9.83
N SER A 65 16.21 14.75 9.20
CA SER A 65 16.54 16.14 9.56
C SER A 65 15.83 16.55 10.85
N LEU A 66 14.59 16.11 11.01
CA LEU A 66 13.78 16.34 12.22
C LEU A 66 14.03 15.28 13.30
N LYS A 67 14.67 14.16 12.95
CA LYS A 67 14.79 12.95 13.77
C LYS A 67 13.43 12.46 14.29
N LYS A 68 12.40 12.56 13.46
CA LYS A 68 11.00 12.34 13.83
C LYS A 68 10.32 11.39 12.84
N ALA A 69 9.51 10.48 13.36
CA ALA A 69 8.65 9.63 12.56
C ALA A 69 7.26 10.26 12.41
N PHE A 70 6.65 10.01 11.25
CA PHE A 70 5.29 10.40 10.87
C PHE A 70 4.58 9.17 10.32
N SER A 71 3.25 9.15 10.37
CA SER A 71 2.47 8.23 9.56
C SER A 71 1.41 8.94 8.73
N ILE A 72 1.18 8.41 7.53
CA ILE A 72 0.09 8.84 6.67
C ILE A 72 -0.88 7.68 6.54
N ASP A 73 -2.09 7.88 7.02
CA ASP A 73 -3.21 6.99 6.79
C ASP A 73 -3.98 7.45 5.55
N ALA A 74 -3.82 6.72 4.46
CA ALA A 74 -4.63 6.85 3.27
C ALA A 74 -5.34 5.53 2.96
N ARG A 75 -5.77 4.82 4.02
CA ARG A 75 -6.66 3.65 3.96
C ARG A 75 -7.99 4.09 3.37
N GLY A 76 -8.56 3.24 2.51
CA GLY A 76 -9.88 3.52 1.96
C GLY A 76 -10.95 3.46 3.04
N THR A 77 -11.95 4.32 2.93
CA THR A 77 -13.09 4.39 3.86
C THR A 77 -14.33 3.74 3.25
N ALA A 78 -15.24 3.29 4.10
CA ALA A 78 -16.54 2.83 3.65
C ALA A 78 -17.34 4.00 3.06
N PRO A 79 -18.05 3.81 1.93
CA PRO A 79 -18.95 4.83 1.38
C PRO A 79 -20.04 5.23 2.38
N SER A 80 -20.53 6.47 2.34
CA SER A 80 -21.53 6.98 3.29
C SER A 80 -22.83 6.17 3.32
N ALA A 81 -23.20 5.53 2.20
CA ALA A 81 -24.36 4.65 2.10
C ALA A 81 -24.14 3.23 2.70
N SER A 82 -22.96 2.94 3.24
CA SER A 82 -22.64 1.65 3.86
C SER A 82 -23.41 1.46 5.17
N ASN A 83 -23.73 0.21 5.50
CA ASN A 83 -24.34 -0.13 6.79
C ASN A 83 -23.91 -1.53 7.26
N SER A 84 -24.08 -1.79 8.55
CA SER A 84 -23.59 -3.01 9.21
C SER A 84 -24.26 -4.31 8.71
N THR A 85 -25.38 -4.23 8.00
CA THR A 85 -26.13 -5.41 7.55
C THR A 85 -26.07 -5.66 6.04
N MET A 86 -25.40 -4.79 5.27
CA MET A 86 -25.45 -4.79 3.80
C MET A 86 -24.97 -6.10 3.13
N PHE A 87 -24.16 -6.90 3.82
CA PHE A 87 -23.63 -8.18 3.35
C PHE A 87 -24.13 -9.40 4.14
N ILE A 88 -25.09 -9.23 5.06
CA ILE A 88 -25.65 -10.38 5.81
C ILE A 88 -26.35 -11.32 4.82
N GLY A 89 -25.93 -12.58 4.80
CA GLY A 89 -26.42 -13.59 3.84
C GLY A 89 -25.91 -13.41 2.41
N LYS A 90 -24.95 -12.49 2.18
CA LYS A 90 -24.38 -12.15 0.86
C LYS A 90 -22.87 -11.99 0.94
N SER A 91 -22.18 -13.00 1.47
CA SER A 91 -20.73 -12.92 1.70
C SER A 91 -19.90 -12.76 0.42
N GLU A 92 -20.39 -13.25 -0.72
CA GLU A 92 -19.71 -13.07 -2.01
C GLU A 92 -19.72 -11.60 -2.46
N ASP A 93 -20.81 -10.87 -2.23
CA ASP A 93 -20.95 -9.43 -2.55
C ASP A 93 -19.98 -8.55 -1.73
N ALA A 94 -19.44 -9.06 -0.62
CA ALA A 94 -18.45 -8.38 0.21
C ALA A 94 -17.02 -8.51 -0.35
N VAL A 95 -16.81 -9.41 -1.30
CA VAL A 95 -15.49 -9.71 -1.89
C VAL A 95 -15.42 -9.34 -3.36
N LEU A 96 -16.54 -9.48 -4.09
CA LEU A 96 -16.60 -9.27 -5.53
C LEU A 96 -17.68 -8.25 -5.90
N GLY A 97 -17.36 -7.40 -6.87
CA GLY A 97 -18.28 -6.43 -7.45
C GLY A 97 -18.21 -5.04 -6.84
N TRP A 98 -18.99 -4.14 -7.42
CA TRP A 98 -18.92 -2.70 -7.15
C TRP A 98 -19.27 -2.31 -5.71
N LYS A 99 -20.09 -3.11 -5.01
CA LYS A 99 -20.43 -2.86 -3.60
C LYS A 99 -19.32 -3.26 -2.62
N ALA A 100 -18.43 -4.17 -3.01
CA ALA A 100 -17.29 -4.59 -2.19
C ALA A 100 -16.19 -3.52 -2.10
N SER A 101 -16.24 -2.49 -2.95
CA SER A 101 -15.21 -1.47 -3.06
C SER A 101 -15.37 -0.38 -1.99
N ILE A 102 -14.23 0.02 -1.42
CA ILE A 102 -14.09 1.19 -0.54
C ILE A 102 -13.58 2.38 -1.34
N LEU A 103 -13.61 3.58 -0.75
CA LEU A 103 -13.06 4.77 -1.40
C LEU A 103 -11.54 4.58 -1.63
N PRO A 104 -11.03 4.82 -2.85
CA PRO A 104 -9.61 4.71 -3.13
C PRO A 104 -8.81 5.82 -2.43
N GLY A 105 -7.79 5.50 -1.64
CA GLY A 105 -7.00 6.50 -0.90
C GLY A 105 -5.61 6.79 -1.46
N GLU A 106 -5.13 5.97 -2.39
CA GLU A 106 -3.72 5.91 -2.77
C GLU A 106 -3.18 7.22 -3.37
N ILE A 107 -3.90 7.85 -4.30
CA ILE A 107 -3.47 9.13 -4.93
C ILE A 107 -3.45 10.28 -3.92
N HIS A 108 -4.44 10.37 -3.03
CA HIS A 108 -4.44 11.39 -1.99
C HIS A 108 -3.27 11.18 -1.02
N GLY A 109 -3.01 9.93 -0.61
CA GLY A 109 -1.87 9.60 0.25
C GLY A 109 -0.52 9.96 -0.40
N PHE A 110 -0.35 9.62 -1.68
CA PHE A 110 0.85 9.93 -2.44
C PHE A 110 1.07 11.42 -2.58
N TRP A 111 0.01 12.18 -2.89
CA TRP A 111 0.10 13.62 -3.02
C TRP A 111 0.41 14.29 -1.68
N THR A 112 -0.24 13.88 -0.59
CA THR A 112 0.06 14.36 0.77
C THR A 112 1.54 14.11 1.12
N ALA A 113 2.03 12.89 0.88
CA ALA A 113 3.42 12.52 1.16
C ALA A 113 4.40 13.34 0.31
N PHE A 114 4.15 13.47 -0.99
CA PHE A 114 4.98 14.25 -1.92
C PHE A 114 5.04 15.72 -1.53
N LYS A 115 3.91 16.32 -1.15
CA LYS A 115 3.84 17.73 -0.78
C LYS A 115 4.53 18.06 0.53
N GLN A 116 4.49 17.15 1.51
CA GLN A 116 5.07 17.39 2.84
C GLN A 116 6.52 16.90 2.95
N PHE A 117 6.84 15.77 2.32
CA PHE A 117 8.10 15.06 2.51
C PHE A 117 8.86 14.80 1.20
N GLY A 118 8.38 15.28 0.05
CA GLY A 118 9.11 15.15 -1.22
C GLY A 118 10.42 15.94 -1.22
N SER A 119 11.37 15.57 -2.08
CA SER A 119 12.70 16.22 -2.10
C SER A 119 12.69 17.66 -2.59
N GLY A 120 11.63 18.08 -3.29
CA GLY A 120 11.58 19.33 -4.04
C GLY A 120 12.48 19.37 -5.29
N ARG A 121 13.18 18.27 -5.60
CA ARG A 121 14.07 18.14 -6.79
C ARG A 121 13.45 17.35 -7.93
N ILE A 122 12.47 16.52 -7.60
CA ILE A 122 11.73 15.68 -8.54
C ILE A 122 10.32 16.25 -8.67
N SER A 123 9.84 16.47 -9.89
CA SER A 123 8.48 16.93 -10.10
C SER A 123 7.48 15.77 -9.95
N TRP A 124 6.22 16.09 -9.66
CA TRP A 124 5.14 15.08 -9.60
C TRP A 124 5.03 14.29 -10.91
N LYS A 125 5.22 14.97 -12.05
CA LYS A 125 5.24 14.33 -13.36
C LYS A 125 6.36 13.32 -13.50
N ASP A 126 7.57 13.67 -13.06
CA ASP A 126 8.75 12.80 -13.17
C ASP A 126 8.60 11.50 -12.36
N ILE A 127 7.80 11.52 -11.29
CA ILE A 127 7.46 10.32 -10.50
C ILE A 127 6.62 9.33 -11.33
N PHE A 128 5.71 9.81 -12.18
CA PHE A 128 4.77 8.99 -12.95
C PHE A 128 5.34 8.53 -14.29
N GLU A 129 6.18 9.36 -14.92
CA GLU A 129 6.74 9.14 -16.25
C GLU A 129 7.30 7.72 -16.47
N PRO A 130 8.04 7.11 -15.54
CA PRO A 130 8.59 5.78 -15.76
C PRO A 130 7.52 4.70 -15.86
N SER A 131 6.49 4.79 -15.02
CA SER A 131 5.36 3.86 -14.98
C SER A 131 4.44 4.03 -16.18
N ILE A 132 4.27 5.27 -16.67
CA ILE A 132 3.55 5.56 -17.93
C ILE A 132 4.26 4.87 -19.10
N LYS A 133 5.58 5.04 -19.24
CA LYS A 133 6.37 4.38 -20.29
C LYS A 133 6.27 2.87 -20.21
N LEU A 134 6.36 2.31 -19.00
CA LEU A 134 6.26 0.86 -18.79
C LEU A 134 4.88 0.33 -19.19
N ALA A 135 3.80 1.01 -18.82
CA ALA A 135 2.44 0.62 -19.16
C ALA A 135 2.15 0.67 -20.68
N ARG A 136 2.71 1.64 -21.41
CA ARG A 136 2.59 1.76 -22.88
C ARG A 136 3.47 0.76 -23.63
N ARG A 137 4.74 0.63 -23.22
CA ARG A 137 5.69 -0.31 -23.84
C ARG A 137 5.26 -1.76 -23.62
N GLY A 138 4.69 -2.02 -22.44
CA GLY A 138 4.35 -3.34 -21.96
C GLY A 138 5.50 -3.98 -21.17
N PHE A 139 5.16 -5.06 -20.47
CA PHE A 139 6.05 -5.84 -19.63
C PHE A 139 5.70 -7.33 -19.73
N PRO A 140 6.67 -8.24 -19.50
CA PRO A 140 6.38 -9.67 -19.46
C PRO A 140 5.53 -9.99 -18.24
N VAL A 141 4.47 -10.77 -18.43
CA VAL A 141 3.65 -11.30 -17.34
C VAL A 141 4.51 -12.17 -16.43
N SER A 142 4.54 -11.85 -15.14
CA SER A 142 5.26 -12.65 -14.15
C SER A 142 4.53 -13.95 -13.84
N LYS A 143 5.26 -14.95 -13.34
CA LYS A 143 4.67 -16.21 -12.84
C LYS A 143 3.53 -15.99 -11.85
N SER A 144 3.69 -15.02 -10.95
CA SER A 144 2.67 -14.68 -9.95
C SER A 144 1.42 -14.12 -10.60
N LEU A 145 1.56 -13.17 -11.54
CA LEU A 145 0.43 -12.61 -12.27
C LEU A 145 -0.30 -13.69 -13.08
N ALA A 146 0.43 -14.51 -13.85
CA ALA A 146 -0.16 -15.60 -14.63
C ALA A 146 -0.98 -16.58 -13.76
N LEU A 147 -0.47 -16.92 -12.57
CA LEU A 147 -1.17 -17.79 -11.63
C LEU A 147 -2.49 -17.15 -11.14
N VAL A 148 -2.47 -15.86 -10.80
CA VAL A 148 -3.69 -15.17 -10.34
C VAL A 148 -4.69 -14.95 -11.47
N LEU A 149 -4.24 -14.62 -12.68
CA LEU A 149 -5.11 -14.53 -13.86
C LEU A 149 -5.87 -15.84 -14.06
N LYS A 150 -5.16 -16.98 -14.00
CA LYS A 150 -5.78 -18.31 -14.10
C LYS A 150 -6.77 -18.60 -12.97
N GLN A 151 -6.44 -18.24 -11.72
CA GLN A 151 -7.37 -18.39 -10.59
C GLN A 151 -8.64 -17.56 -10.75
N LYS A 152 -8.55 -16.43 -11.45
CA LYS A 152 -9.64 -15.48 -11.69
C LYS A 152 -10.26 -15.59 -13.07
N GLU A 153 -10.00 -16.68 -13.79
CA GLU A 153 -10.42 -16.85 -15.18
C GLU A 153 -11.93 -16.64 -15.37
N LYS A 154 -12.76 -17.28 -14.55
CA LYS A 154 -14.22 -17.13 -14.61
C LYS A 154 -14.66 -15.68 -14.42
N ASP A 155 -14.08 -14.99 -13.44
CA ASP A 155 -14.42 -13.61 -13.11
C ASP A 155 -13.98 -12.66 -14.23
N ILE A 156 -12.77 -12.84 -14.74
CA ILE A 156 -12.21 -12.05 -15.84
C ILE A 156 -13.01 -12.22 -17.11
N PHE A 157 -13.36 -13.46 -17.49
CA PHE A 157 -14.20 -13.70 -18.66
C PHE A 157 -15.65 -13.28 -18.46
N GLY A 158 -16.12 -13.18 -17.22
CA GLY A 158 -17.46 -12.69 -16.89
C GLY A 158 -17.63 -11.17 -17.05
N ASP A 159 -16.55 -10.40 -16.91
CA ASP A 159 -16.57 -8.93 -16.92
C ASP A 159 -15.92 -8.35 -18.18
N GLU A 160 -16.64 -7.47 -18.90
CA GLU A 160 -16.15 -6.90 -20.15
C GLU A 160 -14.89 -6.04 -19.99
N HIS A 161 -14.83 -5.24 -18.93
CA HIS A 161 -13.68 -4.38 -18.67
C HIS A 161 -12.44 -5.24 -18.35
N MET A 162 -12.60 -6.28 -17.55
CA MET A 162 -11.52 -7.20 -17.22
C MET A 162 -11.03 -7.97 -18.45
N ARG A 163 -11.92 -8.44 -19.33
CA ARG A 163 -11.53 -9.07 -20.60
C ARG A 163 -10.63 -8.15 -21.43
N ASN A 164 -11.02 -6.89 -21.57
CA ASN A 164 -10.27 -5.91 -22.37
C ASN A 164 -8.86 -5.64 -21.82
N HIS A 165 -8.64 -5.90 -20.52
CA HIS A 165 -7.34 -5.70 -19.88
C HIS A 165 -6.46 -6.95 -19.79
N PHE A 166 -7.06 -8.14 -19.66
CA PHE A 166 -6.33 -9.34 -19.26
C PHE A 166 -6.48 -10.53 -20.23
N VAL A 167 -7.32 -10.42 -21.27
CA VAL A 167 -7.37 -11.40 -22.36
C VAL A 167 -6.45 -10.95 -23.49
N ASN A 168 -5.54 -11.83 -23.87
CA ASN A 168 -4.64 -11.60 -24.98
C ASN A 168 -5.44 -11.58 -26.29
N PRO A 169 -5.44 -10.45 -27.04
CA PRO A 169 -6.28 -10.30 -28.22
C PRO A 169 -5.89 -11.24 -29.36
N LYS A 170 -4.66 -11.79 -29.36
CA LYS A 170 -4.16 -12.74 -30.37
C LYS A 170 -4.59 -14.17 -30.08
N THR A 171 -4.44 -14.62 -28.84
CA THR A 171 -4.75 -16.00 -28.45
C THR A 171 -6.20 -16.19 -28.02
N LYS A 172 -6.90 -15.10 -27.68
CA LYS A 172 -8.24 -15.08 -27.07
C LYS A 172 -8.32 -15.77 -25.69
N ASN A 173 -7.16 -16.08 -25.11
CA ASN A 173 -7.02 -16.61 -23.76
C ASN A 173 -6.42 -15.54 -22.83
N LEU A 174 -6.42 -15.79 -21.53
CA LEU A 174 -5.69 -14.96 -20.57
C LEU A 174 -4.20 -14.86 -20.96
N PHE A 175 -3.56 -13.73 -20.63
CA PHE A 175 -2.12 -13.64 -20.81
C PHE A 175 -1.36 -14.68 -19.96
N GLU A 176 -0.39 -15.35 -20.58
CA GLU A 176 0.47 -16.35 -19.94
C GLU A 176 1.83 -15.78 -19.52
N GLU A 177 2.54 -16.50 -18.63
CA GLU A 177 3.88 -16.10 -18.17
C GLU A 177 4.82 -15.81 -19.34
N GLY A 178 5.52 -14.68 -19.29
CA GLY A 178 6.45 -14.22 -20.31
C GLY A 178 5.80 -13.49 -21.50
N GLU A 179 4.49 -13.60 -21.71
CA GLU A 179 3.80 -12.80 -22.72
C GLU A 179 3.85 -11.31 -22.37
N ILE A 180 3.94 -10.45 -23.38
CA ILE A 180 3.97 -9.00 -23.17
C ILE A 180 2.55 -8.46 -23.05
N ILE A 181 2.19 -8.04 -21.84
CA ILE A 181 0.95 -7.32 -21.57
C ILE A 181 1.19 -5.81 -21.61
N LYS A 182 0.24 -5.07 -22.18
CA LYS A 182 0.21 -3.61 -22.20
C LYS A 182 -0.99 -3.10 -21.42
N ARG A 183 -0.86 -1.92 -20.80
CA ARG A 183 -1.90 -1.30 -19.98
C ARG A 183 -2.19 0.13 -20.44
N GLU A 184 -2.56 0.28 -21.71
CA GLU A 184 -2.73 1.58 -22.38
C GLU A 184 -3.75 2.49 -21.66
N THR A 185 -4.91 1.96 -21.25
CA THR A 185 -5.90 2.74 -20.50
C THR A 185 -5.34 3.26 -19.18
N LEU A 186 -4.62 2.41 -18.43
CA LEU A 186 -3.98 2.83 -17.19
C LEU A 186 -2.88 3.86 -17.49
N ALA A 187 -2.10 3.68 -18.55
CA ALA A 187 -1.06 4.64 -18.93
C ALA A 187 -1.65 6.04 -19.16
N ASN A 188 -2.80 6.13 -19.83
CA ASN A 188 -3.50 7.40 -20.04
C ASN A 188 -4.02 7.99 -18.73
N THR A 189 -4.56 7.17 -17.83
CA THR A 189 -4.96 7.63 -16.48
C THR A 189 -3.77 8.15 -15.68
N LEU A 190 -2.64 7.42 -15.68
CA LEU A 190 -1.41 7.83 -15.00
C LEU A 190 -0.82 9.11 -15.60
N GLU A 191 -0.90 9.29 -16.92
CA GLU A 191 -0.48 10.51 -17.60
C GLU A 191 -1.36 11.71 -17.23
N LEU A 192 -2.67 11.53 -17.11
CA LEU A 192 -3.57 12.58 -16.61
C LEU A 192 -3.21 12.98 -15.17
N ILE A 193 -2.97 12.01 -14.28
CA ILE A 193 -2.63 12.27 -12.88
C ILE A 193 -1.25 12.91 -12.75
N GLY A 194 -0.25 12.42 -13.47
CA GLY A 194 1.12 12.94 -13.42
C GLY A 194 1.25 14.36 -13.97
N ASN A 195 0.41 14.75 -14.94
CA ASN A 195 0.39 16.10 -15.49
C ASN A 195 -0.56 17.07 -14.74
N ALA A 196 -1.30 16.60 -13.73
CA ALA A 196 -2.23 17.45 -13.00
C ALA A 196 -1.48 18.45 -12.10
N GLU A 197 -1.90 19.71 -12.12
CA GLU A 197 -1.46 20.70 -11.11
C GLU A 197 -1.98 20.34 -9.71
N ASP A 198 -3.23 19.85 -9.66
CA ASP A 198 -3.86 19.33 -8.46
C ASP A 198 -4.44 17.92 -8.75
N PRO A 199 -3.68 16.84 -8.46
CA PRO A 199 -4.14 15.48 -8.65
C PRO A 199 -5.28 15.09 -7.71
N VAL A 200 -5.43 15.75 -6.56
CA VAL A 200 -6.55 15.51 -5.64
C VAL A 200 -7.84 16.04 -6.27
N LYS A 201 -7.82 17.26 -6.79
CA LYS A 201 -8.97 17.82 -7.52
C LYS A 201 -9.36 16.94 -8.70
N LEU A 202 -8.38 16.47 -9.48
CA LEU A 202 -8.59 15.59 -10.63
C LEU A 202 -9.28 14.26 -10.26
N PHE A 203 -8.81 13.62 -9.18
CA PHE A 203 -9.18 12.25 -8.82
C PHE A 203 -10.40 12.16 -7.90
N TYR A 204 -10.57 13.13 -6.99
CA TYR A 204 -11.54 13.06 -5.89
C TYR A 204 -12.68 14.07 -5.98
N GLN A 205 -12.45 15.25 -6.56
CA GLN A 205 -13.41 16.36 -6.49
C GLN A 205 -14.21 16.50 -7.79
N ASP A 206 -14.14 17.64 -8.46
CA ASP A 206 -14.88 17.95 -9.70
C ASP A 206 -14.13 17.53 -10.98
N GLY A 207 -13.02 16.81 -10.83
CA GLY A 207 -12.20 16.30 -11.93
C GLY A 207 -12.87 15.19 -12.75
N ILE A 208 -12.28 14.90 -13.91
CA ILE A 208 -12.82 13.90 -14.84
C ILE A 208 -12.80 12.49 -14.25
N ILE A 209 -11.76 12.12 -13.47
CA ILE A 209 -11.64 10.79 -12.88
C ILE A 209 -12.73 10.60 -11.82
N ALA A 210 -12.93 11.57 -10.93
CA ALA A 210 -13.99 11.52 -9.91
C ALA A 210 -15.38 11.33 -10.54
N LYS A 211 -15.68 12.07 -11.61
CA LYS A 211 -16.93 11.96 -12.36
C LYS A 211 -17.10 10.59 -13.02
N THR A 212 -16.02 10.03 -13.59
CA THR A 212 -16.05 8.69 -14.18
C THR A 212 -16.31 7.63 -13.10
N ILE A 213 -15.59 7.66 -11.98
CA ILE A 213 -15.79 6.70 -10.87
C ILE A 213 -17.24 6.77 -10.38
N ALA A 214 -17.75 7.95 -10.03
CA ALA A 214 -19.11 8.09 -9.53
C ALA A 214 -20.18 7.63 -10.53
N LYS A 215 -19.95 7.87 -11.83
CA LYS A 215 -20.83 7.40 -12.90
C LYS A 215 -20.84 5.87 -12.99
N GLU A 216 -19.67 5.24 -13.09
CA GLU A 216 -19.56 3.79 -13.25
C GLU A 216 -20.08 3.03 -12.02
N PHE A 217 -19.80 3.54 -10.81
CA PHE A 217 -20.37 2.95 -9.59
C PHE A 217 -21.89 3.01 -9.61
N LYS A 218 -22.49 4.14 -10.01
CA LYS A 218 -23.94 4.27 -10.12
C LYS A 218 -24.53 3.32 -11.17
N GLU A 219 -23.90 3.21 -12.34
CA GLU A 219 -24.38 2.37 -13.45
C GLU A 219 -24.29 0.87 -13.15
N ASN A 220 -23.30 0.45 -12.33
CA ASN A 220 -23.05 -0.95 -12.04
C ASN A 220 -23.48 -1.39 -10.62
N GLY A 221 -24.31 -0.60 -9.95
CA GLY A 221 -24.92 -0.96 -8.66
C GLY A 221 -23.98 -0.85 -7.45
N GLY A 222 -22.87 -0.13 -7.58
CA GLY A 222 -22.03 0.31 -6.46
C GLY A 222 -22.64 1.45 -5.68
N ILE A 223 -22.00 1.81 -4.56
CA ILE A 223 -22.52 2.81 -3.61
C ILE A 223 -21.56 3.98 -3.34
N ILE A 224 -20.43 4.07 -4.06
CA ILE A 224 -19.55 5.24 -4.02
C ILE A 224 -20.19 6.37 -4.82
N THR A 225 -20.30 7.54 -4.21
CA THR A 225 -20.80 8.76 -4.85
C THR A 225 -19.68 9.78 -5.07
N ALA A 226 -19.96 10.82 -5.87
CA ALA A 226 -19.04 11.94 -6.04
C ALA A 226 -18.82 12.71 -4.72
N GLU A 227 -19.84 12.76 -3.85
CA GLU A 227 -19.72 13.40 -2.54
C GLU A 227 -18.81 12.59 -1.61
N ASP A 228 -18.91 11.26 -1.63
CA ASP A 228 -18.00 10.39 -0.89
C ASP A 228 -16.54 10.66 -1.30
N LEU A 229 -16.25 10.66 -2.61
CA LEU A 229 -14.92 10.94 -3.13
C LEU A 229 -14.42 12.33 -2.73
N ALA A 230 -15.25 13.36 -2.84
CA ALA A 230 -14.87 14.73 -2.51
C ALA A 230 -14.54 14.94 -1.03
N ASN A 231 -15.16 14.13 -0.16
CA ASN A 231 -14.95 14.16 1.29
C ASN A 231 -13.76 13.31 1.75
N PHE A 232 -13.21 12.44 0.91
CA PHE A 232 -12.07 11.61 1.26
C PHE A 232 -10.81 12.46 1.51
N LYS A 233 -10.11 12.17 2.61
CA LYS A 233 -8.83 12.80 2.95
C LYS A 233 -7.90 11.80 3.62
N ALA A 234 -6.64 11.80 3.19
CA ALA A 234 -5.59 11.13 3.95
C ALA A 234 -5.31 11.87 5.26
N ILE A 235 -5.08 11.12 6.33
CA ILE A 235 -4.78 11.63 7.67
C ILE A 235 -3.27 11.58 7.89
N VAL A 236 -2.69 12.69 8.33
CA VAL A 236 -1.29 12.75 8.74
C VAL A 236 -1.23 12.74 10.26
N ASP A 237 -0.56 11.74 10.81
CA ASP A 237 -0.24 11.65 12.22
C ASP A 237 1.23 11.97 12.42
N GLU A 238 1.48 13.09 13.09
CA GLU A 238 2.83 13.52 13.43
C GLU A 238 3.43 12.78 14.62
N ASN A 239 2.64 12.03 15.38
CA ASN A 239 3.09 11.27 16.54
C ASN A 239 2.61 9.82 16.41
N PRO A 240 3.11 9.09 15.40
CA PRO A 240 2.74 7.69 15.21
C PRO A 240 3.05 6.88 16.47
N LEU A 241 2.47 5.69 16.56
CA LEU A 241 2.77 4.77 17.65
C LEU A 241 4.27 4.45 17.69
N GLN A 242 4.85 4.57 18.87
CA GLN A 242 6.27 4.30 19.14
C GLN A 242 6.38 3.26 20.24
N SER A 243 7.25 2.27 20.03
CA SER A 243 7.58 1.24 21.01
C SER A 243 9.09 1.14 21.13
N SER A 244 9.59 1.36 22.35
CA SER A 244 11.00 1.21 22.67
C SER A 244 11.32 -0.27 22.85
N LEU A 245 12.33 -0.75 22.14
CA LEU A 245 12.88 -2.08 22.27
C LEU A 245 14.19 -1.95 23.07
N ALA A 246 14.17 -2.40 24.31
CA ALA A 246 15.36 -2.43 25.15
C ALA A 246 16.29 -3.56 24.67
N LEU A 247 17.23 -3.23 23.79
CA LEU A 247 18.28 -4.15 23.33
C LEU A 247 19.62 -3.72 23.95
N ASN A 248 20.40 -4.67 24.47
CA ASN A 248 21.58 -4.48 25.33
C ASN A 248 22.58 -3.38 24.92
N GLU A 249 22.66 -3.01 23.64
CA GLU A 249 23.62 -2.02 23.12
C GLU A 249 23.00 -0.86 22.32
N SER A 250 21.67 -0.80 22.18
CA SER A 250 21.00 0.30 21.47
C SER A 250 19.52 0.39 21.81
N ASP A 251 19.07 1.57 22.24
CA ASP A 251 17.65 1.91 22.33
C ASP A 251 17.08 2.02 20.90
N LEU A 252 16.52 0.93 20.39
CA LEU A 252 15.79 0.96 19.13
C LEU A 252 14.34 1.39 19.39
N ILE A 253 13.83 2.27 18.55
CA ILE A 253 12.42 2.67 18.57
C ILE A 253 11.77 2.14 17.30
N MET A 254 10.76 1.31 17.48
CA MET A 254 9.89 0.90 16.38
C MET A 254 8.75 1.91 16.26
N CYS A 255 8.52 2.43 15.06
CA CYS A 255 7.48 3.41 14.77
C CYS A 255 6.49 2.85 13.74
N GLY A 256 5.20 3.18 13.89
CA GLY A 256 4.21 2.80 12.90
C GLY A 256 2.83 3.40 13.15
N PRO A 257 1.89 3.23 12.20
CA PRO A 257 0.59 3.87 12.27
C PRO A 257 -0.28 3.26 13.39
N PRO A 258 -1.20 4.04 13.98
CA PRO A 258 -2.23 3.52 14.87
C PRO A 258 -3.21 2.58 14.15
N PRO A 259 -4.15 1.94 14.87
CA PRO A 259 -5.32 1.32 14.24
C PRO A 259 -5.95 2.28 13.20
N PRO A 260 -6.42 1.78 12.04
CA PRO A 260 -6.73 0.39 11.72
C PRO A 260 -5.53 -0.49 11.34
N SER A 261 -4.30 0.01 11.43
CA SER A 261 -3.09 -0.81 11.28
C SER A 261 -2.94 -1.88 12.37
N SER A 262 -2.21 -2.95 12.02
CA SER A 262 -1.77 -4.00 12.95
C SER A 262 -0.38 -3.74 13.55
N PHE A 263 0.11 -2.50 13.49
CA PHE A 263 1.42 -2.15 14.03
C PHE A 263 1.54 -2.50 15.52
N GLY A 264 0.55 -2.18 16.35
CA GLY A 264 0.57 -2.52 17.78
C GLY A 264 0.68 -4.03 18.04
N ILE A 265 0.04 -4.87 17.22
CA ILE A 265 0.18 -6.33 17.28
C ILE A 265 1.61 -6.75 16.97
N THR A 266 2.16 -6.24 15.87
CA THR A 266 3.53 -6.56 15.42
C THR A 266 4.55 -6.10 16.47
N SER A 267 4.36 -4.91 17.03
CA SER A 267 5.18 -4.34 18.09
C SER A 267 5.15 -5.16 19.36
N ALA A 268 3.99 -5.63 19.80
CA ALA A 268 3.89 -6.50 20.96
C ALA A 268 4.63 -7.83 20.75
N ILE A 269 4.50 -8.44 19.56
CA ILE A 269 5.22 -9.68 19.22
C ILE A 269 6.74 -9.44 19.26
N VAL A 270 7.23 -8.37 18.64
CA VAL A 270 8.65 -8.03 18.62
C VAL A 270 9.16 -7.72 20.03
N GLY A 271 8.40 -6.98 20.84
CA GLY A 271 8.74 -6.67 22.23
C GLY A 271 8.86 -7.92 23.10
N ILE A 272 7.88 -8.82 23.07
CA ILE A 272 7.92 -10.10 23.80
C ILE A 272 9.13 -10.93 23.37
N MET A 273 9.41 -11.00 22.07
CA MET A 273 10.58 -11.72 21.56
C MET A 273 11.88 -11.05 22.02
N ALA A 274 11.96 -9.71 21.99
CA ALA A 274 13.13 -8.98 22.46
C ALA A 274 13.45 -9.31 23.93
N GLU A 275 12.46 -9.40 24.81
CA GLU A 275 12.67 -9.79 26.22
C GLU A 275 13.31 -11.18 26.39
N PHE A 276 12.96 -12.15 25.53
CA PHE A 276 13.56 -13.48 25.59
C PHE A 276 15.01 -13.54 25.08
N TYR A 277 15.38 -12.67 24.13
CA TYR A 277 16.63 -12.75 23.37
C TYR A 277 17.53 -11.52 23.51
N ASN A 278 17.20 -10.58 24.40
CA ASN A 278 17.93 -9.33 24.59
C ASN A 278 19.45 -9.56 24.81
N GLY A 279 20.22 -9.41 23.73
CA GLY A 279 21.65 -9.72 23.60
C GLY A 279 22.06 -11.12 24.08
N LYS A 280 21.14 -12.08 24.11
CA LYS A 280 21.43 -13.50 24.25
C LYS A 280 21.48 -14.09 22.85
N GLN A 281 22.69 -14.26 22.32
CA GLN A 281 22.88 -15.23 21.26
C GLN A 281 22.61 -16.60 21.88
N ASP A 282 21.71 -17.39 21.27
CA ASP A 282 21.78 -18.84 21.50
C ASP A 282 23.17 -19.31 21.06
N ASP A 283 23.76 -20.28 21.76
CA ASP A 283 25.19 -20.63 21.68
C ASP A 283 25.69 -21.00 20.27
N ASP A 284 24.79 -21.25 19.31
CA ASP A 284 25.10 -21.57 17.90
C ASP A 284 24.72 -20.47 16.89
N GLY A 285 24.10 -19.36 17.34
CA GLY A 285 23.64 -18.26 16.51
C GLY A 285 22.50 -18.61 15.54
N THR A 286 21.85 -19.75 15.70
CA THR A 286 20.77 -20.19 14.81
C THR A 286 19.40 -19.82 15.37
N LEU A 287 18.57 -19.18 14.53
CA LEU A 287 17.14 -18.95 14.84
C LEU A 287 16.27 -20.19 14.53
N ASN A 288 16.88 -21.35 14.28
CA ASN A 288 16.22 -22.58 13.85
C ASN A 288 16.08 -23.59 15.00
N ASP A 289 15.57 -23.11 16.14
CA ASP A 289 15.36 -23.91 17.34
C ASP A 289 13.85 -24.01 17.65
N THR A 290 13.39 -25.20 18.03
CA THR A 290 11.99 -25.48 18.38
C THR A 290 11.45 -24.53 19.46
N LYS A 291 12.28 -24.14 20.43
CA LYS A 291 11.97 -23.18 21.50
C LYS A 291 11.79 -21.76 20.98
N VAL A 292 12.56 -21.35 19.96
CA VAL A 292 12.38 -20.06 19.27
C VAL A 292 11.02 -20.03 18.58
N TYR A 293 10.69 -21.08 17.82
CA TYR A 293 9.37 -21.20 17.20
C TYR A 293 8.23 -21.26 18.22
N HIS A 294 8.36 -22.03 19.29
CA HIS A 294 7.36 -22.11 20.35
C HIS A 294 7.08 -20.72 20.95
N ARG A 295 8.13 -19.98 21.34
CA ARG A 295 8.00 -18.62 21.89
C ARG A 295 7.36 -17.66 20.90
N LEU A 296 7.77 -17.71 19.62
CA LEU A 296 7.17 -16.88 18.57
C LEU A 296 5.67 -17.17 18.40
N ILE A 297 5.30 -18.46 18.36
CA ILE A 297 3.90 -18.89 18.24
C ILE A 297 3.08 -18.42 19.45
N GLU A 298 3.58 -18.58 20.67
CA GLU A 298 2.87 -18.13 21.86
C GLU A 298 2.77 -16.59 21.91
N ALA A 299 3.83 -15.86 21.57
CA ALA A 299 3.80 -14.40 21.46
C ALA A 299 2.75 -13.93 20.44
N GLN A 300 2.66 -14.60 19.28
CA GLN A 300 1.62 -14.34 18.28
C GLN A 300 0.22 -14.63 18.83
N LYS A 301 -0.01 -15.77 19.50
CA LYS A 301 -1.31 -16.07 20.11
C LYS A 301 -1.74 -14.99 21.11
N PHE A 302 -0.84 -14.58 22.00
CA PHE A 302 -1.11 -13.52 22.96
C PHE A 302 -1.43 -12.20 22.27
N ALA A 303 -0.61 -11.75 21.33
CA ALA A 303 -0.86 -10.49 20.63
C ALA A 303 -2.17 -10.53 19.82
N TYR A 304 -2.41 -11.60 19.06
CA TYR A 304 -3.63 -11.73 18.25
C TYR A 304 -4.90 -11.90 19.10
N SER A 305 -4.81 -12.33 20.36
CA SER A 305 -5.98 -12.35 21.27
C SER A 305 -6.60 -10.97 21.49
N TYR A 306 -5.83 -9.90 21.34
CA TYR A 306 -6.29 -8.51 21.41
C TYR A 306 -6.75 -7.95 20.07
N ARG A 307 -6.45 -8.61 18.94
CA ARG A 307 -6.74 -8.09 17.59
C ARG A 307 -8.23 -7.87 17.35
N THR A 308 -9.09 -8.65 17.99
CA THR A 308 -10.56 -8.50 17.91
C THR A 308 -11.07 -7.18 18.51
N LYS A 309 -10.24 -6.48 19.29
CA LYS A 309 -10.52 -5.15 19.84
C LYS A 309 -9.97 -4.01 18.99
N PHE A 310 -9.23 -4.31 17.91
CA PHE A 310 -8.76 -3.29 16.97
C PHE A 310 -9.91 -2.89 16.04
N ALA A 311 -10.07 -1.59 15.85
CA ALA A 311 -11.04 -0.98 14.96
C ALA A 311 -10.52 0.40 14.52
N ASP A 312 -11.27 1.09 13.68
CA ASP A 312 -11.01 2.49 13.36
C ASP A 312 -11.18 3.36 14.63
N PRO A 313 -10.14 4.09 15.07
CA PRO A 313 -10.17 4.87 16.30
C PRO A 313 -11.17 6.04 16.26
N ASP A 314 -11.56 6.52 15.07
CA ASP A 314 -12.58 7.55 14.93
C ASP A 314 -13.99 7.04 15.32
N PHE A 315 -14.18 5.71 15.25
CA PHE A 315 -15.45 5.05 15.59
C PHE A 315 -15.37 4.23 16.88
N SER A 316 -14.17 3.84 17.34
CA SER A 316 -13.95 3.09 18.57
C SER A 316 -12.69 3.56 19.29
N LYS A 317 -12.88 4.39 20.32
CA LYS A 317 -11.77 4.88 21.16
C LYS A 317 -10.99 3.76 21.85
N GLU A 318 -11.66 2.65 22.18
CA GLU A 318 -11.02 1.49 22.81
C GLU A 318 -9.90 0.92 21.94
N ALA A 319 -10.01 0.99 20.61
CA ALA A 319 -9.02 0.44 19.70
C ALA A 319 -7.64 1.08 19.87
N LEU A 320 -7.58 2.42 19.97
CA LEU A 320 -6.33 3.14 20.17
C LEU A 320 -5.73 2.84 21.55
N GLU A 321 -6.56 2.84 22.59
CA GLU A 321 -6.12 2.53 23.95
C GLU A 321 -5.54 1.12 24.08
N VAL A 322 -6.20 0.12 23.48
CA VAL A 322 -5.73 -1.25 23.46
C VAL A 322 -4.39 -1.34 22.74
N SER A 323 -4.28 -0.74 21.55
CA SER A 323 -3.03 -0.74 20.79
C SER A 323 -1.88 -0.08 21.55
N GLN A 324 -2.13 1.01 22.28
CA GLN A 324 -1.12 1.68 23.11
C GLN A 324 -0.71 0.86 24.34
N LYS A 325 -1.67 0.22 25.02
CA LYS A 325 -1.40 -0.62 26.19
C LYS A 325 -0.53 -1.82 25.85
N MET A 326 -0.78 -2.45 24.70
CA MET A 326 -0.03 -3.63 24.24
C MET A 326 1.44 -3.37 23.95
N MET A 327 1.82 -2.13 23.63
CA MET A 327 3.22 -1.78 23.32
C MET A 327 4.04 -1.39 24.54
N LYS A 328 3.41 -1.24 25.71
CA LYS A 328 4.04 -0.82 26.97
C LYS A 328 4.25 -1.98 27.95
N SER A 329 3.78 -3.18 27.61
CA SER A 329 3.90 -4.42 28.39
C SER A 329 5.04 -5.27 27.87
#